data_AF-A0A3P7PPW0-F1
#
_entry.id   AF-A0A3P7PPW0-F1
#
_cell.length_a   1.000
_cell.length_b   1.000
_cell.length_c   1.000
_cell.angle_alpha   90.00
_cell.angle_beta   90.00
_cell.angle_gamma   90.00
#
_symmetry.space_group_name_H-M   'P 1'
#
loop_
_entity.id
_entity.type
_entity.pdbx_description
1 polymer ?
#
loop_
_entity_poly.entity_id
_entity_poly.type
_entity_poly.pdbx_seq_one_letter_code
_entity_poly.pdbx_strand_id
1 'polypeptide(L)'
;MWLEENDEVSENYLRNAYERDKRDGFQRSSEHALYSNSVVDVFTQLNQCFDVIRKLECPDRTVEANYMHMFAQTVEKVLLAYADSVQADFPRFKSDMRTACILINNTQQLRVQLEKLYEAMEGDEFNLREETRQQLTDLQTKLKDVVGLLVTSFASEFEAGVQKNILEMGKLLHRVSVPLNCLCLSGRR
;
A
#
# COMPACT_ATOMS: atom_id res chain seq x y z
N MET A 1 -26.57 6.44 -14.31
CA MET A 1 -26.10 6.96 -15.61
C MET A 1 -24.75 7.68 -15.48
N TRP A 2 -24.61 8.90 -14.91
CA TRP A 2 -23.28 9.56 -14.83
C TRP A 2 -22.27 8.87 -13.90
N LEU A 3 -22.68 8.41 -12.72
CA LEU A 3 -21.78 7.72 -11.78
C LEU A 3 -21.40 6.31 -12.23
N GLU A 4 -22.27 5.63 -12.99
CA GLU A 4 -21.96 4.31 -13.58
C GLU A 4 -20.98 4.44 -14.74
N GLU A 5 -21.11 5.48 -15.58
CA GLU A 5 -20.10 5.81 -16.60
C GLU A 5 -18.77 6.25 -15.95
N ASN A 6 -18.83 6.94 -14.80
CA ASN A 6 -17.64 7.29 -14.04
C ASN A 6 -16.95 6.06 -13.43
N ASP A 7 -17.68 5.00 -13.07
CA ASP A 7 -17.09 3.76 -12.55
C ASP A 7 -16.19 3.07 -13.58
N GLU A 8 -16.68 2.83 -14.81
CA GLU A 8 -15.87 2.19 -15.86
C GLU A 8 -14.68 3.06 -16.29
N VAL A 9 -14.88 4.38 -16.35
CA VAL A 9 -13.81 5.33 -16.67
C VAL A 9 -12.75 5.37 -15.56
N SER A 10 -13.15 5.32 -14.30
CA SER A 10 -12.24 5.33 -13.14
C SER A 10 -11.41 4.06 -13.04
N GLU A 11 -12.01 2.89 -13.28
CA GLU A 11 -11.30 1.61 -13.28
C GLU A 11 -10.28 1.53 -14.44
N ASN A 12 -10.68 1.94 -15.65
CA ASN A 12 -9.77 1.94 -16.79
C ASN A 12 -8.65 3.01 -16.64
N TYR A 13 -8.97 4.16 -16.04
CA TYR A 13 -7.97 5.18 -15.71
C TYR A 13 -6.91 4.65 -14.75
N LEU A 14 -7.33 3.99 -13.67
CA LEU A 14 -6.45 3.36 -12.70
C LEU A 14 -5.51 2.35 -13.37
N ARG A 15 -6.07 1.41 -14.13
CA ARG A 15 -5.29 0.39 -14.82
C ARG A 15 -4.24 1.02 -15.74
N ASN A 16 -4.62 2.09 -16.44
CA ASN A 16 -3.70 2.83 -17.28
C ASN A 16 -2.60 3.55 -16.46
N ALA A 17 -2.92 4.15 -15.32
CA ALA A 17 -1.95 4.80 -14.44
C ALA A 17 -0.93 3.80 -13.87
N TYR A 18 -1.41 2.66 -13.37
CA TYR A 18 -0.55 1.58 -12.87
C TYR A 18 0.32 0.99 -13.97
N GLU A 19 -0.24 0.65 -15.13
CA GLU A 19 0.52 0.07 -16.24
C GLU A 19 1.53 1.06 -16.85
N ARG A 20 1.25 2.38 -16.84
CA ARG A 20 2.24 3.39 -17.20
C ARG A 20 3.41 3.38 -16.23
N ASP A 21 3.13 3.50 -14.94
CA ASP A 21 4.16 3.57 -13.90
C ASP A 21 4.99 2.28 -13.84
N LYS A 22 4.37 1.13 -14.07
CA LYS A 22 5.04 -0.15 -14.24
C LYS A 22 6.03 -0.16 -15.41
N ARG A 23 5.66 0.41 -16.57
CA ARG A 23 6.59 0.55 -17.72
C ARG A 23 7.74 1.50 -17.42
N ASP A 24 7.49 2.52 -16.60
CA ASP A 24 8.50 3.50 -16.20
C ASP A 24 9.40 2.99 -15.05
N GLY A 25 9.10 1.80 -14.51
CA GLY A 25 9.89 1.14 -13.46
C GLY A 25 9.57 1.64 -12.05
N PHE A 26 8.33 2.07 -11.81
CA PHE A 26 7.84 2.58 -10.53
C PHE A 26 8.74 3.67 -9.96
N GLN A 27 8.94 4.75 -10.70
CA GLN A 27 9.80 5.84 -10.25
C GLN A 27 9.13 6.59 -9.10
N ARG A 28 9.93 6.92 -8.07
CA ARG A 28 9.48 7.76 -6.95
C ARG A 28 8.95 9.09 -7.50
N SER A 29 7.82 9.55 -6.98
CA SER A 29 7.17 10.77 -7.47
C SER A 29 7.97 12.04 -7.20
N SER A 30 8.83 12.02 -6.18
CA SER A 30 9.84 13.05 -5.92
C SER A 30 11.00 12.48 -5.10
N GLU A 31 12.06 13.28 -4.93
CA GLU A 31 13.21 12.92 -4.07
C GLU A 31 12.80 12.67 -2.61
N HIS A 32 11.72 13.31 -2.14
CA HIS A 32 11.21 13.19 -0.78
C HIS A 32 10.04 12.19 -0.64
N ALA A 33 9.40 11.78 -1.73
CA ALA A 33 8.26 10.86 -1.70
C ALA A 33 8.69 9.39 -1.79
N LEU A 34 8.16 8.51 -0.94
CA LEU A 34 8.54 7.10 -0.89
C LEU A 34 7.68 6.18 -1.80
N TYR A 35 6.71 6.76 -2.49
CA TYR A 35 5.76 6.12 -3.40
C TYR A 35 5.93 6.70 -4.82
N SER A 36 5.37 6.02 -5.82
CA SER A 36 5.49 6.37 -7.23
C SER A 36 4.33 7.21 -7.76
N ASN A 37 4.41 7.58 -9.04
CA ASN A 37 3.50 8.54 -9.68
C ASN A 37 2.06 8.01 -9.81
N SER A 38 1.86 6.70 -9.98
CA SER A 38 0.52 6.12 -10.15
C SER A 38 -0.41 6.46 -8.97
N VAL A 39 0.09 6.49 -7.74
CA VAL A 39 -0.72 6.84 -6.56
C VAL A 39 -1.17 8.29 -6.62
N VAL A 40 -0.30 9.19 -7.09
CA VAL A 40 -0.63 10.61 -7.26
C VAL A 40 -1.71 10.77 -8.35
N ASP A 41 -1.56 10.08 -9.47
CA ASP A 41 -2.52 10.10 -10.59
C ASP A 41 -3.91 9.65 -10.13
N VAL A 42 -3.97 8.52 -9.40
CA VAL A 42 -5.23 7.92 -8.92
C VAL A 42 -5.94 8.87 -7.96
N PHE A 43 -5.26 9.39 -6.95
CA PHE A 43 -5.90 10.29 -5.99
C PHE A 43 -6.20 11.66 -6.59
N THR A 44 -5.44 12.13 -7.58
CA THR A 44 -5.79 13.35 -8.32
C THR A 44 -7.14 13.18 -9.02
N GLN A 45 -7.36 12.04 -9.68
CA GLN A 45 -8.62 11.75 -10.36
C GLN A 45 -9.78 11.59 -9.36
N LEU A 46 -9.58 10.84 -8.26
CA LEU A 46 -10.62 10.66 -7.24
C LEU A 46 -11.01 12.00 -6.59
N ASN A 47 -10.03 12.85 -6.28
CA ASN A 47 -10.32 14.18 -5.73
C ASN A 47 -11.03 15.09 -6.75
N GLN A 48 -10.70 15.00 -8.03
CA GLN A 48 -11.45 15.72 -9.08
C GLN A 48 -12.90 15.26 -9.16
N CYS A 49 -13.15 13.94 -9.09
CA CYS A 49 -14.50 13.39 -9.02
C CYS A 49 -15.25 13.89 -7.78
N PHE A 50 -14.59 13.90 -6.63
CA PHE A 50 -15.15 14.41 -5.38
C PHE A 50 -15.50 15.90 -5.46
N ASP A 51 -14.61 16.73 -6.02
CA ASP A 51 -14.84 18.16 -6.21
C ASP A 51 -16.05 18.45 -7.12
N VAL A 52 -16.27 17.62 -8.13
CA VAL A 52 -17.46 17.72 -9.00
C VAL A 52 -18.72 17.45 -8.19
N ILE A 53 -18.74 16.41 -7.35
CA ILE A 53 -19.89 16.10 -6.49
C ILE A 53 -20.16 17.24 -5.51
N ARG A 54 -19.13 17.80 -4.87
CA ARG A 54 -19.28 18.93 -3.94
C ARG A 54 -19.86 20.18 -4.61
N LYS A 55 -19.45 20.48 -5.85
CA LYS A 55 -19.93 21.64 -6.61
C LYS A 55 -21.40 21.54 -7.03
N LEU A 56 -22.04 20.39 -6.86
CA LEU A 56 -23.49 20.27 -7.09
C LEU A 56 -24.32 21.02 -6.05
N GLU A 57 -23.73 21.41 -4.90
CA GLU A 57 -24.37 22.17 -3.82
C GLU A 57 -25.78 21.65 -3.49
N CYS A 58 -25.90 20.33 -3.32
CA CYS A 58 -27.21 19.69 -3.21
C CYS A 58 -27.94 20.17 -1.93
N PRO A 59 -29.13 20.80 -2.04
CA PRO A 59 -29.86 21.30 -0.87
C PRO A 59 -30.49 20.17 -0.05
N ASP A 60 -30.64 18.98 -0.63
CA ASP A 60 -31.19 17.79 0.04
C ASP A 60 -30.06 16.88 0.56
N ARG A 61 -29.91 16.86 1.88
CA ARG A 61 -28.93 16.03 2.59
C ARG A 61 -29.06 14.53 2.31
N THR A 62 -30.27 14.04 2.02
CA THR A 62 -30.51 12.63 1.71
C THR A 62 -29.92 12.27 0.35
N VAL A 63 -30.05 13.18 -0.62
CA VAL A 63 -29.52 13.04 -1.98
C VAL A 63 -28.00 13.20 -1.98
N GLU A 64 -27.48 14.18 -1.24
CA GLU A 64 -26.03 14.32 -1.00
C GLU A 64 -25.42 13.05 -0.42
N ALA A 65 -26.05 12.47 0.62
CA ALA A 65 -25.62 11.22 1.22
C ALA A 65 -25.67 10.02 0.26
N ASN A 66 -26.64 9.99 -0.68
CA ASN A 66 -26.66 9.00 -1.76
C ASN A 66 -25.44 9.15 -2.68
N TYR A 67 -25.12 10.38 -3.11
CA TYR A 67 -23.96 10.62 -3.96
C TYR A 67 -22.65 10.24 -3.28
N MET A 68 -22.50 10.55 -1.98
CA MET A 68 -21.33 10.13 -1.21
C MET A 68 -21.23 8.62 -1.07
N HIS A 69 -22.36 7.92 -0.89
CA HIS A 69 -22.38 6.46 -0.88
C HIS A 69 -21.92 5.86 -2.22
N MET A 70 -22.45 6.37 -3.34
CA MET A 70 -22.03 5.93 -4.66
C MET A 70 -20.55 6.22 -4.93
N PHE A 71 -20.07 7.40 -4.54
CA PHE A 71 -18.65 7.75 -4.67
C PHE A 71 -17.74 6.83 -3.84
N ALA A 72 -18.15 6.47 -2.62
CA ALA A 72 -17.42 5.50 -1.81
C ALA A 72 -17.31 4.13 -2.49
N GLN A 73 -18.35 3.68 -3.20
CA GLN A 73 -18.31 2.46 -4.01
C GLN A 73 -17.29 2.55 -5.15
N THR A 74 -17.22 3.69 -5.85
CA THR A 74 -16.19 3.94 -6.86
C THR A 74 -14.80 3.89 -6.26
N VAL A 75 -14.58 4.59 -5.13
CA VAL A 75 -13.29 4.60 -4.41
C VAL A 75 -12.88 3.19 -4.01
N GLU A 76 -13.79 2.39 -3.44
CA GLU A 76 -13.50 1.00 -3.08
C GLU A 76 -13.06 0.16 -4.28
N LYS A 77 -13.81 0.18 -5.38
CA LYS A 77 -13.47 -0.56 -6.60
C LYS A 77 -12.08 -0.17 -7.13
N VAL A 78 -11.83 1.14 -7.22
CA VAL A 78 -10.56 1.69 -7.72
C VAL A 78 -9.39 1.24 -6.84
N LEU A 79 -9.47 1.44 -5.52
CA LEU A 79 -8.36 1.13 -4.63
C LEU A 79 -8.10 -0.38 -4.51
N LEU A 80 -9.16 -1.21 -4.51
CA LEU A 80 -9.00 -2.67 -4.51
C LEU A 80 -8.38 -3.17 -5.83
N ALA A 81 -8.82 -2.66 -6.98
CA ALA A 81 -8.22 -3.03 -8.26
C ALA A 81 -6.73 -2.66 -8.34
N TYR A 82 -6.32 -1.54 -7.73
CA TYR A 82 -4.90 -1.18 -7.63
C TYR A 82 -4.15 -2.18 -6.73
N ALA A 83 -4.69 -2.46 -5.55
CA ALA A 83 -4.09 -3.40 -4.60
C ALA A 83 -3.96 -4.81 -5.22
N ASP A 84 -4.94 -5.26 -5.97
CA ASP A 84 -4.92 -6.54 -6.69
C ASP A 84 -3.85 -6.55 -7.80
N SER A 85 -3.73 -5.45 -8.55
CA SER A 85 -2.68 -5.30 -9.58
C SER A 85 -1.28 -5.37 -8.97
N VAL A 86 -1.07 -4.69 -7.83
CA VAL A 86 0.20 -4.76 -7.08
C VAL A 86 0.45 -6.19 -6.60
N GLN A 87 -0.52 -6.84 -5.96
CA GLN A 87 -0.37 -8.21 -5.44
C GLN A 87 -0.06 -9.22 -6.54
N ALA A 88 -0.71 -9.11 -7.70
CA ALA A 88 -0.50 -10.01 -8.83
C ALA A 88 0.93 -9.90 -9.40
N ASP A 89 1.48 -8.68 -9.44
CA ASP A 89 2.82 -8.42 -9.97
C ASP A 89 3.94 -8.53 -8.93
N PHE A 90 3.65 -8.37 -7.64
CA PHE A 90 4.64 -8.31 -6.58
C PHE A 90 5.66 -9.46 -6.58
N PRO A 91 5.28 -10.73 -6.83
CA PRO A 91 6.23 -11.84 -6.88
C PRO A 91 7.34 -11.66 -7.94
N ARG A 92 7.10 -10.84 -8.98
CA ARG A 92 8.08 -10.54 -10.04
C ARG A 92 9.07 -9.45 -9.62
N PHE A 93 8.68 -8.59 -8.68
CA PHE A 93 9.45 -7.42 -8.26
C PHE A 93 10.10 -7.59 -6.88
N LYS A 94 9.66 -8.55 -6.07
CA LYS A 94 10.13 -8.73 -4.68
C LYS A 94 11.64 -8.95 -4.53
N SER A 95 12.33 -9.44 -5.57
CA SER A 95 13.79 -9.61 -5.57
C SER A 95 14.56 -8.30 -5.77
N ASP A 96 13.93 -7.27 -6.34
CA ASP A 96 14.47 -5.92 -6.39
C ASP A 96 13.96 -5.12 -5.19
N MET A 97 14.82 -5.01 -4.16
CA MET A 97 14.51 -4.29 -2.92
C MET A 97 13.93 -2.89 -3.16
N ARG A 98 14.45 -2.15 -4.14
CA ARG A 98 13.98 -0.77 -4.38
C ARG A 98 12.54 -0.78 -4.86
N THR A 99 12.26 -1.57 -5.89
CA THR A 99 10.91 -1.66 -6.49
C THR A 99 9.91 -2.27 -5.52
N ALA A 100 10.30 -3.33 -4.79
CA ALA A 100 9.46 -3.95 -3.77
C ALA A 100 9.05 -2.96 -2.68
N CYS A 101 9.99 -2.18 -2.14
CA CYS A 101 9.68 -1.14 -1.15
C CYS A 101 8.74 -0.06 -1.71
N ILE A 102 8.93 0.37 -2.96
CA ILE A 102 8.05 1.35 -3.60
C ILE A 102 6.62 0.79 -3.72
N LEU A 103 6.44 -0.46 -4.12
CA LEU A 103 5.12 -1.07 -4.22
C LEU A 103 4.42 -1.21 -2.85
N ILE A 104 5.16 -1.57 -1.80
CA ILE A 104 4.63 -1.58 -0.41
C ILE A 104 4.22 -0.16 0.01
N ASN A 105 5.08 0.83 -0.26
CA ASN A 105 4.80 2.23 0.06
C ASN A 105 3.61 2.77 -0.73
N ASN A 106 3.42 2.34 -1.98
CA ASN A 106 2.26 2.72 -2.78
C ASN A 106 0.96 2.26 -2.11
N THR A 107 0.88 0.98 -1.74
CA THR A 107 -0.30 0.43 -1.05
C THR A 107 -0.53 1.10 0.30
N GLN A 108 0.54 1.39 1.05
CA GLN A 108 0.42 2.15 2.30
C GLN A 108 -0.06 3.59 2.04
N GLN A 109 0.39 4.23 0.97
CA GLN A 109 -0.04 5.56 0.60
C GLN A 109 -1.51 5.60 0.17
N LEU A 110 -2.04 4.51 -0.43
CA LEU A 110 -3.49 4.41 -0.67
C LEU A 110 -4.29 4.55 0.63
N ARG A 111 -3.83 3.92 1.71
CA ARG A 111 -4.49 4.01 3.02
C ARG A 111 -4.47 5.43 3.56
N VAL A 112 -3.31 6.07 3.52
CA VAL A 112 -3.14 7.45 4.02
C VAL A 112 -4.02 8.43 3.25
N GLN A 113 -4.11 8.28 1.93
CA GLN A 113 -4.91 9.18 1.10
C GLN A 113 -6.41 8.86 1.16
N LEU A 114 -6.78 7.59 1.34
CA LEU A 114 -8.16 7.19 1.62
C LEU A 114 -8.66 7.78 2.94
N GLU A 115 -7.83 7.85 3.98
CA GLU A 115 -8.19 8.46 5.26
C GLU A 115 -8.51 9.96 5.09
N LYS A 116 -7.65 10.68 4.36
CA LYS A 116 -7.89 12.10 4.02
C LYS A 116 -9.15 12.31 3.19
N LEU A 117 -9.38 11.44 2.20
CA LEU A 117 -10.59 11.51 1.38
C LEU A 117 -11.83 11.23 2.21
N TYR A 118 -11.76 10.27 3.13
CA TYR A 118 -12.86 9.95 4.03
C TYR A 118 -13.18 11.11 4.97
N GLU A 119 -12.19 11.72 5.62
CA GLU A 119 -12.37 12.94 6.43
C GLU A 119 -13.01 14.07 5.62
N ALA A 120 -12.56 14.26 4.37
CA ALA A 120 -13.12 15.27 3.47
C ALA A 120 -14.57 14.97 3.07
N MET A 121 -14.92 13.69 2.86
CA MET A 121 -16.28 13.23 2.56
C MET A 121 -17.22 13.38 3.75
N GLU A 122 -16.73 13.19 4.97
CA GLU A 122 -17.53 13.32 6.20
C GLU A 122 -17.89 14.78 6.49
N GLY A 123 -16.92 15.69 6.31
CA GLY A 123 -17.09 17.13 6.52
C GLY A 123 -17.48 17.48 7.95
N ASP A 124 -17.82 18.76 8.17
CA ASP A 124 -18.13 19.28 9.52
C ASP A 124 -19.48 18.81 10.08
N GLU A 125 -20.37 18.30 9.22
CA GLU A 125 -21.74 17.94 9.57
C GLU A 125 -21.99 16.42 9.71
N PHE A 126 -20.97 15.57 9.51
CA PHE A 126 -21.09 14.11 9.69
C PHE A 126 -22.23 13.48 8.86
N ASN A 127 -22.39 13.95 7.62
CA ASN A 127 -23.55 13.63 6.75
C ASN A 127 -23.45 12.27 6.03
N LEU A 128 -22.43 11.45 6.34
CA LEU A 128 -22.29 10.12 5.76
C LEU A 128 -23.23 9.12 6.42
N ARG A 129 -23.80 8.24 5.59
CA ARG A 129 -24.55 7.07 6.06
C ARG A 129 -23.63 6.13 6.80
N GLU A 130 -24.17 5.46 7.80
CA GLU A 130 -23.43 4.45 8.57
C GLU A 130 -22.86 3.35 7.66
N GLU A 131 -23.62 2.91 6.66
CA GLU A 131 -23.17 1.93 5.66
C GLU A 131 -21.96 2.43 4.87
N THR A 132 -21.93 3.71 4.48
CA THR A 132 -20.80 4.33 3.78
C THR A 132 -19.56 4.40 4.67
N ARG A 133 -19.73 4.77 5.95
CA ARG A 133 -18.64 4.79 6.94
C ARG A 133 -18.04 3.41 7.14
N GLN A 134 -18.91 2.41 7.33
CA GLN A 134 -18.49 1.02 7.51
C GLN A 134 -17.74 0.53 6.28
N GLN A 135 -18.24 0.82 5.08
CA GLN A 135 -17.59 0.44 3.82
C GLN A 135 -16.17 1.04 3.69
N LEU A 136 -15.98 2.32 3.98
CA LEU A 136 -14.67 2.98 3.93
C LEU A 136 -13.72 2.45 5.03
N THR A 137 -14.25 2.10 6.19
CA THR A 137 -13.50 1.49 7.30
C THR A 137 -13.05 0.06 6.98
N ASP A 138 -13.93 -0.73 6.35
CA ASP A 138 -13.60 -2.07 5.87
C ASP A 138 -12.55 -2.01 4.76
N LEU A 139 -12.65 -1.05 3.86
CA LEU A 139 -11.64 -0.81 2.83
C LEU A 139 -10.27 -0.46 3.43
N GLN A 140 -10.22 0.41 4.45
CA GLN A 140 -8.98 0.69 5.20
C GLN A 140 -8.34 -0.58 5.78
N THR A 141 -9.18 -1.47 6.32
CA THR A 141 -8.73 -2.75 6.88
C THR A 141 -8.20 -3.68 5.80
N LYS A 142 -8.93 -3.84 4.67
CA LYS A 142 -8.48 -4.63 3.53
C LYS A 142 -7.11 -4.16 3.01
N LEU A 143 -6.95 -2.84 2.80
CA LEU A 143 -5.68 -2.27 2.33
C LEU A 143 -4.54 -2.48 3.36
N LYS A 144 -4.83 -2.37 4.66
CA LYS A 144 -3.86 -2.68 5.73
C LYS A 144 -3.38 -4.13 5.65
N ASP A 145 -4.31 -5.06 5.44
CA ASP A 145 -3.99 -6.48 5.33
C ASP A 145 -3.14 -6.76 4.10
N VAL A 146 -3.44 -6.12 2.96
CA VAL A 146 -2.59 -6.19 1.76
C VAL A 146 -1.18 -5.69 2.03
N VAL A 147 -1.01 -4.54 2.72
CA VAL A 147 0.34 -4.08 3.12
C VAL A 147 1.06 -5.13 3.96
N GLY A 148 0.37 -5.76 4.92
CA GLY A 148 0.92 -6.83 5.75
C GLY A 148 1.36 -8.05 4.93
N LEU A 149 0.56 -8.45 3.94
CA LEU A 149 0.89 -9.55 3.02
C LEU A 149 2.12 -9.22 2.16
N LEU A 150 2.20 -8.02 1.60
CA LEU A 150 3.35 -7.58 0.79
C LEU A 150 4.63 -7.55 1.63
N VAL A 151 4.57 -6.99 2.85
CA VAL A 151 5.71 -6.94 3.78
C VAL A 151 6.18 -8.35 4.16
N THR A 152 5.26 -9.25 4.49
CA THR A 152 5.59 -10.64 4.84
C THR A 152 6.20 -11.38 3.65
N SER A 153 5.63 -11.19 2.45
CA SER A 153 6.17 -11.77 1.22
C SER A 153 7.58 -11.26 0.92
N PHE A 154 7.83 -9.96 1.12
CA PHE A 154 9.16 -9.38 0.94
C PHE A 154 10.18 -9.87 1.98
N ALA A 155 9.77 -9.95 3.25
CA ALA A 155 10.64 -10.44 4.33
C ALA A 155 11.15 -11.86 4.08
N SER A 156 10.34 -12.71 3.44
CA SER A 156 10.71 -14.10 3.11
C SER A 156 11.95 -14.20 2.20
N GLU A 157 12.26 -13.19 1.39
CA GLU A 157 13.45 -13.16 0.53
C GLU A 157 14.76 -13.12 1.34
N PHE A 158 14.70 -12.63 2.59
CA PHE A 158 15.87 -12.47 3.44
C PHE A 158 16.11 -13.67 4.37
N GLU A 159 15.11 -14.53 4.59
CA GLU A 159 15.18 -15.61 5.59
C GLU A 159 16.36 -16.54 5.36
N ALA A 160 16.58 -17.00 4.13
CA ALA A 160 17.70 -17.89 3.81
C ALA A 160 19.06 -17.22 4.04
N GLY A 161 19.18 -15.93 3.68
CA GLY A 161 20.40 -15.15 3.92
C GLY A 161 20.68 -14.95 5.40
N VAL A 162 19.65 -14.62 6.18
CA VAL A 162 19.72 -14.48 7.64
C VAL A 162 20.13 -15.79 8.30
N GLN A 163 19.51 -16.92 7.92
CA GLN A 163 19.87 -18.25 8.45
C GLN A 163 21.33 -18.61 8.15
N LYS A 164 21.80 -18.36 6.92
CA LYS A 164 23.20 -18.57 6.55
C LYS A 164 24.14 -17.72 7.41
N ASN A 165 23.85 -16.44 7.57
CA ASN A 165 24.67 -15.53 8.37
C ASN A 165 24.71 -15.96 9.84
N ILE A 166 23.59 -16.37 10.42
CA ILE A 166 23.51 -16.90 11.78
C ILE A 166 24.41 -18.15 11.93
N LEU A 167 24.36 -19.06 10.96
CA LEU A 167 25.19 -20.27 10.97
C LEU A 167 26.68 -19.95 10.87
N GLU A 168 27.07 -19.01 10.01
CA GLU A 168 28.46 -18.55 9.87
C GLU A 168 28.95 -17.87 11.15
N MET A 169 28.13 -16.99 11.75
CA MET A 169 28.43 -16.38 13.05
C MET A 169 28.61 -17.44 14.14
N GLY A 170 27.75 -18.47 14.19
CA GLY A 170 27.88 -19.58 15.13
C GLY A 170 29.21 -20.34 14.97
N LYS A 171 29.66 -20.58 13.74
CA LYS A 171 30.97 -21.19 13.46
C LYS A 171 32.13 -20.31 13.93
N LEU A 172 32.05 -19.00 13.72
CA LEU A 172 33.07 -18.06 14.20
C LEU A 172 33.12 -17.99 15.73
N LEU A 173 31.96 -17.93 16.39
CA LEU A 173 31.86 -17.96 17.84
C LEU A 173 32.47 -19.24 18.42
N HIS A 174 32.19 -20.40 17.83
CA HIS A 174 32.77 -21.67 18.26
C HIS A 174 34.31 -21.66 18.18
N ARG A 175 34.89 -21.04 17.15
CA ARG A 175 36.35 -20.93 16.98
C ARG A 175 37.02 -20.02 18.01
N VAL A 176 36.32 -19.02 18.54
CA VAL A 176 36.84 -18.15 19.60
C VAL A 176 36.64 -18.77 20.98
N SER A 177 35.60 -19.60 21.14
CA SER A 177 35.31 -20.31 22.39
C SER A 177 36.27 -21.48 22.70
N VAL A 178 37.09 -21.88 21.72
CA VAL A 178 38.19 -22.85 21.89
C VAL A 178 39.50 -22.09 21.59
N PRO A 179 40.28 -21.59 22.59
CA PRO A 179 40.92 -22.42 23.62
C PRO A 179 41.20 -21.73 24.99
N LEU A 180 40.76 -22.34 26.11
CA LEU A 180 41.32 -22.08 27.45
C LEU A 180 41.88 -23.34 28.17
N ASN A 181 41.78 -24.52 27.55
CA ASN A 181 42.21 -25.79 28.16
C ASN A 181 43.50 -26.41 27.59
N CYS A 182 44.25 -25.72 26.71
CA CYS A 182 45.49 -26.26 26.13
C CYS A 182 46.79 -25.58 26.59
N LEU A 183 46.77 -24.68 27.59
CA LEU A 183 48.00 -24.05 28.11
C LEU A 183 48.50 -24.58 29.47
N CYS A 184 47.87 -25.59 30.06
CA CYS A 184 48.31 -26.18 31.34
C CYS A 184 48.79 -27.63 31.24
N LEU A 185 49.38 -28.06 30.13
CA LEU A 185 50.03 -29.37 30.00
C LEU A 185 51.35 -29.31 29.22
N SER A 186 52.27 -28.41 29.57
CA SER A 186 53.69 -28.60 29.27
C SER A 186 54.56 -27.89 30.30
N GLY A 187 54.95 -28.60 31.35
CA GLY A 187 55.84 -28.07 32.38
C GLY A 187 56.15 -29.07 33.47
N ARG A 188 56.56 -30.29 33.09
CA ARG A 188 57.33 -31.15 34.01
C ARG A 188 58.64 -30.44 34.34
N ARG A 189 58.90 -30.19 35.62
CA ARG A 189 60.09 -30.62 36.34
C ARG A 189 59.82 -30.56 37.84
#